data_AF-A0A535I6W5-F1
#
_entry.id   AF-A0A535I6W5-F1
#
_cell.length_a   1.000
_cell.length_b   1.000
_cell.length_c   1.000
_cell.angle_alpha   90.00
_cell.angle_beta   90.00
_cell.angle_gamma   90.00
#
_symmetry.space_group_name_H-M   'P 1'
#
loop_
_entity.id
_entity.type
_entity.pdbx_description
1 polymer ?
#
loop_
_entity_poly.entity_id
_entity_poly.type
_entity_poly.pdbx_seq_one_letter_code
_entity_poly.pdbx_strand_id
1 'polypeptide(L)'
;MANFTNLSFELNTGTLASPAWMGVSAEIRWSDQGNQTATGSAAWPSMIQPSAPTVVAFTYCFTSDATGFGVPGGASPAAFSNGSYLLCRWNWDASGTFASPPVVTSYYSTAHAAVTRGDGQLLGGAAGDTGATPRSYLKANWFGNGTSQVPAAAPPAAPAITDGANGAATTASNAWLTTYQALQGDNDFIACTATPPARTSNQWYGMLALFAGPNLNPMTYTPVVTLKYTWA
;
A
#
# COMPACT_ATOMS: atom_id res chain seq x y z
N MET A 1 -9.36 24.60 -11.79
CA MET A 1 -7.98 24.79 -12.24
C MET A 1 -7.53 23.48 -12.91
N ALA A 2 -6.24 23.30 -13.19
CA ALA A 2 -5.76 22.14 -13.96
C ALA A 2 -5.59 20.91 -13.06
N ASN A 3 -5.86 19.72 -13.63
CA ASN A 3 -5.51 18.46 -12.98
C ASN A 3 -4.01 18.15 -13.18
N PHE A 4 -3.50 17.20 -12.40
CA PHE A 4 -2.14 16.67 -12.57
C PHE A 4 -1.98 16.00 -13.94
N THR A 5 -0.86 16.25 -14.61
CA THR A 5 -0.48 15.56 -15.85
C THR A 5 0.17 14.22 -15.53
N ASN A 6 0.91 14.17 -14.42
CA ASN A 6 1.44 12.97 -13.80
C ASN A 6 0.97 12.89 -12.34
N LEU A 7 0.21 11.82 -12.06
CA LEU A 7 -0.09 11.33 -10.74
C LEU A 7 0.02 9.81 -10.79
N SER A 8 0.98 9.23 -10.08
CA SER A 8 1.30 7.81 -10.18
C SER A 8 1.61 7.19 -8.83
N PHE A 9 1.24 5.92 -8.69
CA PHE A 9 1.71 5.07 -7.61
C PHE A 9 2.98 4.37 -8.06
N GLU A 10 4.03 4.49 -7.25
CA GLU A 10 5.35 3.96 -7.56
C GLU A 10 5.82 3.01 -6.46
N LEU A 11 6.49 1.92 -6.86
CA LEU A 11 7.14 0.97 -5.96
C LEU A 11 8.66 1.07 -6.09
N ASN A 12 9.38 0.83 -4.99
CA ASN A 12 10.83 0.81 -4.99
C ASN A 12 11.35 -0.56 -5.45
N THR A 13 11.75 -0.66 -6.71
CA THR A 13 12.37 -1.86 -7.28
C THR A 13 13.87 -1.94 -7.02
N GLY A 14 14.46 -0.90 -6.43
CA GLY A 14 15.85 -0.86 -5.97
C GLY A 14 16.00 -1.39 -4.56
N THR A 15 17.04 -0.94 -3.86
CA THR A 15 17.25 -1.26 -2.44
C THR A 15 16.81 -0.09 -1.57
N LEU A 16 16.80 -0.26 -0.24
CA LEU A 16 16.58 0.87 0.66
C LEU A 16 17.75 1.88 0.64
N ALA A 17 18.97 1.43 0.39
CA ALA A 17 20.16 2.28 0.31
C ALA A 17 20.33 2.96 -1.05
N SER A 18 19.80 2.35 -2.12
CA SER A 18 19.76 2.89 -3.47
C SER A 18 18.37 2.64 -4.07
N PRO A 19 17.38 3.51 -3.74
CA PRO A 19 16.02 3.36 -4.23
C PRO A 19 15.93 3.56 -5.75
N ALA A 20 15.16 2.72 -6.42
CA ALA A 20 14.79 2.88 -7.82
C ALA A 20 13.27 2.83 -7.90
N TRP A 21 12.64 3.90 -8.38
CA TRP A 21 11.19 4.05 -8.36
C TRP A 21 10.59 3.69 -9.70
N MET A 22 9.59 2.81 -9.67
CA MET A 22 8.89 2.35 -10.85
C MET A 22 7.39 2.57 -10.68
N GLY A 23 6.80 3.31 -11.62
CA GLY A 23 5.35 3.44 -11.72
C GLY A 23 4.71 2.08 -11.96
N VAL A 24 3.66 1.78 -11.19
CA VAL A 24 2.88 0.55 -11.37
C VAL A 24 2.03 0.70 -12.64
N SER A 25 2.47 0.11 -13.74
CA SER A 25 1.78 0.16 -15.03
C SER A 25 0.91 -1.07 -15.32
N ALA A 26 1.10 -2.17 -14.59
CA ALA A 26 0.25 -3.36 -14.67
C ALA A 26 -0.35 -3.70 -13.30
N GLU A 27 0.38 -4.43 -12.45
CA GLU A 27 -0.16 -4.96 -11.19
C GLU A 27 0.89 -4.99 -10.08
N ILE A 28 0.39 -4.95 -8.84
CA ILE A 28 1.15 -5.33 -7.65
C ILE A 28 0.74 -6.76 -7.31
N ARG A 29 1.72 -7.65 -7.11
CA ARG A 29 1.44 -9.04 -6.75
C ARG A 29 2.17 -9.41 -5.47
N TRP A 30 1.53 -10.26 -4.67
CA TRP A 30 2.09 -10.79 -3.44
C TRP A 30 2.28 -12.30 -3.55
N SER A 31 3.35 -12.80 -2.95
CA SER A 31 3.64 -14.24 -2.88
C SER A 31 4.37 -14.58 -1.59
N ASP A 32 4.20 -15.81 -1.15
CA ASP A 32 5.02 -16.47 -0.13
C ASP A 32 6.34 -17.04 -0.70
N GLN A 33 6.56 -16.94 -2.02
CA GLN A 33 7.74 -17.44 -2.73
C GLN A 33 8.61 -16.31 -3.30
N GLY A 34 9.93 -16.43 -3.13
CA GLY A 34 10.92 -15.38 -3.45
C GLY A 34 11.43 -15.33 -4.90
N ASN A 35 10.77 -15.99 -5.85
CA ASN A 35 11.23 -16.06 -7.25
C ASN A 35 10.08 -16.00 -8.25
N GLN A 36 9.36 -14.88 -8.30
CA GLN A 36 8.15 -14.74 -9.14
C GLN A 36 8.18 -13.61 -10.17
N THR A 37 9.33 -12.99 -10.43
CA THR A 37 9.44 -11.80 -11.32
C THR A 37 9.06 -12.05 -12.79
N ALA A 38 8.93 -13.30 -13.22
CA ALA A 38 8.60 -13.68 -14.60
C ALA A 38 7.28 -14.48 -14.73
N THR A 39 6.54 -14.64 -13.65
CA THR A 39 5.32 -15.48 -13.63
C THR A 39 4.11 -14.66 -14.09
N GLY A 40 3.46 -15.11 -15.17
CA GLY A 40 2.23 -14.50 -15.69
C GLY A 40 1.05 -14.59 -14.71
N SER A 41 0.11 -13.65 -14.80
CA SER A 41 -1.07 -13.55 -13.91
C SER A 41 -1.87 -14.85 -13.83
N ALA A 42 -2.12 -15.49 -14.98
CA ALA A 42 -2.89 -16.74 -15.07
C ALA A 42 -2.19 -17.95 -14.42
N ALA A 43 -0.86 -17.88 -14.27
CA ALA A 43 -0.04 -18.91 -13.64
C ALA A 43 0.43 -18.52 -12.23
N TRP A 44 -0.09 -17.42 -11.68
CA TRP A 44 0.30 -16.95 -10.36
C TRP A 44 0.01 -18.03 -9.30
N PRO A 45 0.97 -18.39 -8.45
CA PRO A 45 0.77 -19.47 -7.49
C PRO A 45 -0.24 -19.07 -6.42
N SER A 46 -1.04 -20.05 -6.00
CA SER A 46 -1.80 -19.95 -4.75
C SER A 46 -0.84 -19.81 -3.57
N MET A 47 -1.18 -18.96 -2.61
CA MET A 47 -0.45 -18.86 -1.34
C MET A 47 -0.96 -19.89 -0.36
N ILE A 48 -0.06 -20.45 0.46
CA ILE A 48 -0.45 -21.33 1.55
C ILE A 48 -1.16 -20.48 2.62
N GLN A 49 -2.35 -20.90 3.02
CA GLN A 49 -3.07 -20.23 4.10
C GLN A 49 -2.28 -20.37 5.41
N PRO A 50 -1.91 -19.27 6.07
CA PRO A 50 -1.10 -19.34 7.28
C PRO A 50 -1.96 -19.78 8.48
N SER A 51 -1.32 -20.47 9.43
CA SER A 51 -1.98 -20.93 10.66
C SER A 51 -2.25 -19.81 11.68
N ALA A 52 -1.66 -18.64 11.46
CA ALA A 52 -1.85 -17.44 12.26
C ALA A 52 -1.72 -16.19 11.38
N PRO A 53 -2.31 -15.06 11.78
CA PRO A 53 -2.14 -13.80 11.06
C PRO A 53 -0.66 -13.45 10.85
N THR A 54 -0.26 -13.27 9.60
CA THR A 54 1.12 -12.95 9.21
C THR A 54 1.15 -12.01 8.01
N VAL A 55 2.28 -11.34 7.81
CA VAL A 55 2.53 -10.54 6.60
C VAL A 55 3.03 -11.48 5.50
N VAL A 56 2.51 -11.30 4.28
CA VAL A 56 2.99 -12.02 3.10
C VAL A 56 4.40 -11.54 2.77
N ALA A 57 5.30 -12.51 2.57
CA ALA A 57 6.73 -12.26 2.56
C ALA A 57 7.21 -11.45 1.36
N PHE A 58 6.68 -11.65 0.16
CA PHE A 58 7.23 -11.02 -1.04
C PHE A 58 6.18 -10.16 -1.75
N THR A 59 6.59 -8.96 -2.14
CA THR A 59 5.80 -8.02 -2.95
C THR A 59 6.53 -7.80 -4.27
N TYR A 60 5.77 -7.76 -5.37
CA TYR A 60 6.29 -7.60 -6.72
C TYR A 60 5.56 -6.46 -7.45
N CYS A 61 6.32 -5.66 -8.18
CA CYS A 61 5.83 -4.66 -9.12
C CYS A 61 5.94 -5.22 -10.54
N PHE A 62 4.82 -5.41 -11.23
CA PHE A 62 4.79 -5.85 -12.62
C PHE A 62 4.59 -4.67 -13.58
N THR A 63 5.40 -4.63 -14.63
CA THR A 63 5.29 -3.66 -15.74
C THR A 63 4.60 -4.24 -16.96
N SER A 64 4.59 -5.56 -17.08
CA SER A 64 3.78 -6.34 -18.03
C SER A 64 3.44 -7.70 -17.41
N ASP A 65 2.62 -8.53 -18.05
CA ASP A 65 2.09 -9.77 -17.45
C ASP A 65 3.18 -10.69 -16.84
N ALA A 66 4.31 -10.84 -17.52
CA ALA A 66 5.43 -11.71 -17.13
C ALA A 66 6.75 -10.94 -16.97
N THR A 67 6.68 -9.65 -16.64
CA THR A 67 7.87 -8.84 -16.33
C THR A 67 7.61 -8.02 -15.09
N GLY A 68 8.30 -8.39 -14.01
CA GLY A 68 8.19 -7.70 -12.74
C GLY A 68 9.51 -7.64 -11.97
N PHE A 69 9.43 -6.97 -10.84
CA PHE A 69 10.55 -6.70 -9.94
C PHE A 69 10.10 -6.95 -8.52
N GLY A 70 10.96 -7.55 -7.71
CA GLY A 70 10.81 -7.63 -6.27
C GLY A 70 10.90 -6.26 -5.60
N VAL A 71 10.10 -6.05 -4.54
CA VAL A 71 9.94 -4.76 -3.88
C VAL A 71 10.09 -4.90 -2.36
N PRO A 72 11.10 -4.25 -1.74
CA PRO A 72 12.35 -3.80 -2.35
C PRO A 72 13.25 -4.99 -2.73
N GLY A 73 14.18 -4.78 -3.66
CA GLY A 73 15.27 -5.73 -3.94
C GLY A 73 15.40 -6.21 -5.39
N GLY A 74 14.54 -5.79 -6.30
CA GLY A 74 14.69 -6.06 -7.73
C GLY A 74 14.61 -7.56 -8.04
N ALA A 75 15.63 -8.12 -8.70
CA ALA A 75 15.64 -9.53 -9.08
C ALA A 75 15.71 -10.49 -7.86
N SER A 76 16.20 -10.01 -6.71
CA SER A 76 16.34 -10.78 -5.48
C SER A 76 15.61 -10.05 -4.35
N PRO A 77 14.27 -10.09 -4.30
CA PRO A 77 13.52 -9.42 -3.24
C PRO A 77 13.92 -9.96 -1.87
N ALA A 78 14.07 -9.04 -0.91
CA ALA A 78 14.09 -9.43 0.49
C ALA A 78 12.65 -9.74 0.93
N ALA A 79 12.51 -10.67 1.88
CA ALA A 79 11.24 -10.84 2.56
C ALA A 79 10.83 -9.52 3.25
N PHE A 80 9.53 -9.30 3.34
CA PHE A 80 8.94 -8.11 3.90
C PHE A 80 9.48 -7.90 5.31
N SER A 81 9.97 -6.68 5.54
CA SER A 81 10.39 -6.23 6.84
C SER A 81 9.62 -4.96 7.17
N ASN A 82 9.30 -4.77 8.45
CA ASN A 82 8.82 -3.47 8.93
C ASN A 82 9.86 -2.34 8.75
N GLY A 83 11.10 -2.71 8.44
CA GLY A 83 12.14 -1.80 7.97
C GLY A 83 12.01 -1.34 6.51
N SER A 84 10.98 -1.76 5.76
CA SER A 84 10.82 -1.43 4.34
C SER A 84 10.22 -0.03 4.13
N TYR A 85 10.80 0.99 4.76
CA TYR A 85 10.21 2.33 4.83
C TYR A 85 10.15 3.08 3.49
N LEU A 86 10.90 2.65 2.49
CA LEU A 86 10.84 3.16 1.12
C LEU A 86 10.19 2.12 0.19
N LEU A 87 9.08 1.52 0.59
CA LEU A 87 8.41 0.47 -0.21
C LEU A 87 7.61 1.09 -1.36
N CYS A 88 6.76 2.07 -1.08
CA CYS A 88 5.92 2.72 -2.08
C CYS A 88 5.83 4.23 -1.89
N ARG A 89 5.36 4.92 -2.94
CA ARG A 89 4.99 6.33 -2.87
C ARG A 89 3.91 6.69 -3.90
N TRP A 90 3.15 7.73 -3.59
CA TRP A 90 2.44 8.53 -4.58
C TRP A 90 3.34 9.65 -5.05
N ASN A 91 3.46 9.83 -6.36
CA ASN A 91 4.26 10.87 -6.99
C ASN A 91 3.34 11.74 -7.86
N TRP A 92 3.46 13.06 -7.74
CA TRP A 92 2.68 14.00 -8.54
C TRP A 92 3.51 15.19 -9.00
N ASP A 93 3.10 15.78 -10.12
CA ASP A 93 3.74 16.96 -10.69
C ASP A 93 3.17 18.29 -10.17
N ALA A 94 3.77 19.40 -10.62
CA ALA A 94 3.35 20.75 -10.27
C ALA A 94 2.21 21.32 -11.14
N SER A 95 1.64 20.53 -12.06
CA SER A 95 0.58 21.01 -12.97
C SER A 95 -0.78 21.05 -12.29
N GLY A 96 -1.03 20.13 -11.35
CA GLY A 96 -2.27 20.02 -10.59
C GLY A 96 -2.30 20.82 -9.28
N THR A 97 -3.47 20.85 -8.65
CA THR A 97 -3.67 21.40 -7.31
C THR A 97 -4.73 20.58 -6.58
N PHE A 98 -4.37 20.04 -5.42
CA PHE A 98 -5.33 19.40 -4.52
C PHE A 98 -6.23 20.45 -3.88
N ALA A 99 -7.55 20.23 -3.87
CA ALA A 99 -8.49 21.09 -3.16
C ALA A 99 -8.68 20.68 -1.69
N SER A 100 -8.37 19.43 -1.36
CA SER A 100 -8.41 18.84 -0.02
C SER A 100 -7.23 17.89 0.18
N PRO A 101 -6.91 17.49 1.42
CA PRO A 101 -5.90 16.45 1.64
C PRO A 101 -6.28 15.18 0.89
N PRO A 102 -5.38 14.61 0.06
CA PRO A 102 -5.67 13.37 -0.64
C PRO A 102 -5.73 12.18 0.33
N VAL A 103 -6.43 11.13 -0.05
CA VAL A 103 -6.74 9.97 0.78
C VAL A 103 -6.36 8.69 0.07
N VAL A 104 -5.65 7.78 0.75
CA VAL A 104 -5.36 6.43 0.24
C VAL A 104 -6.32 5.43 0.83
N THR A 105 -6.88 4.56 -0.02
CA THR A 105 -7.68 3.40 0.38
C THR A 105 -7.60 2.29 -0.67
N SER A 106 -8.41 1.24 -0.53
CA SER A 106 -8.53 0.16 -1.51
C SER A 106 -9.97 -0.29 -1.68
N TYR A 107 -10.31 -0.71 -2.90
CA TYR A 107 -11.61 -1.25 -3.27
C TYR A 107 -11.46 -2.61 -3.95
N TYR A 108 -12.52 -3.42 -3.97
CA TYR A 108 -12.47 -4.74 -4.62
C TYR A 108 -12.30 -4.67 -6.14
N SER A 109 -12.60 -3.52 -6.75
CA SER A 109 -12.49 -3.31 -8.19
C SER A 109 -12.45 -1.82 -8.51
N THR A 110 -12.20 -1.51 -9.78
CA THR A 110 -12.22 -0.14 -10.33
C THR A 110 -13.60 0.52 -10.29
N ALA A 111 -14.67 -0.25 -10.03
CA ALA A 111 -16.01 0.29 -9.82
C ALA A 111 -16.16 0.95 -8.43
N HIS A 112 -15.17 0.81 -7.54
CA HIS A 112 -15.18 1.38 -6.19
C HIS A 112 -16.44 1.03 -5.38
N ALA A 113 -16.91 -0.22 -5.51
CA ALA A 113 -18.04 -0.72 -4.74
C ALA A 113 -17.74 -0.70 -3.23
N ALA A 114 -18.78 -0.48 -2.43
CA ALA A 114 -18.66 -0.49 -0.97
C ALA A 114 -18.09 -1.82 -0.46
N VAL A 115 -17.28 -1.73 0.59
CA VAL A 115 -16.68 -2.91 1.22
C VAL A 115 -17.53 -3.33 2.43
N THR A 116 -17.86 -4.62 2.52
CA THR A 116 -18.57 -5.18 3.67
C THR A 116 -17.57 -5.67 4.72
N ARG A 117 -17.68 -5.21 5.98
CA ARG A 117 -16.81 -5.69 7.08
C ARG A 117 -17.20 -7.10 7.51
N GLY A 118 -16.22 -7.94 7.81
CA GLY A 118 -16.43 -9.26 8.42
C GLY A 118 -16.92 -10.33 7.45
N ASP A 119 -16.87 -10.09 6.14
CA ASP A 119 -17.25 -11.07 5.11
C ASP A 119 -16.17 -12.13 4.85
N GLY A 120 -15.03 -12.07 5.56
CA GLY A 120 -13.88 -12.97 5.39
C GLY A 120 -13.10 -12.75 4.10
N GLN A 121 -13.47 -11.75 3.29
CA GLN A 121 -12.72 -11.38 2.09
C GLN A 121 -11.52 -10.51 2.41
N LEU A 122 -10.65 -10.31 1.41
CA LEU A 122 -9.41 -9.56 1.56
C LEU A 122 -9.61 -8.16 2.16
N LEU A 123 -10.59 -7.39 1.67
CA LEU A 123 -10.82 -6.04 2.20
C LEU A 123 -11.82 -6.04 3.35
N GLY A 124 -12.74 -7.00 3.42
CA GLY A 124 -13.74 -7.06 4.48
C GLY A 124 -13.20 -7.55 5.82
N GLY A 125 -12.17 -8.38 5.79
CA GLY A 125 -11.52 -8.91 6.99
C GLY A 125 -12.32 -10.00 7.68
N ALA A 126 -11.67 -10.67 8.62
CA ALA A 126 -12.31 -11.59 9.55
C ALA A 126 -11.97 -11.23 11.00
N ALA A 127 -12.95 -11.37 11.88
CA ALA A 127 -12.75 -11.26 13.31
C ALA A 127 -11.72 -12.30 13.78
N GLY A 128 -10.85 -11.94 14.72
CA GLY A 128 -9.79 -12.83 15.23
C GLY A 128 -8.49 -12.75 14.43
N ASP A 129 -8.54 -12.48 13.13
CA ASP A 129 -7.34 -12.27 12.31
C ASP A 129 -6.93 -10.80 12.23
N THR A 130 -7.93 -9.93 12.10
CA THR A 130 -7.78 -8.49 11.79
C THR A 130 -8.24 -7.61 12.96
N GLY A 131 -8.28 -8.20 14.16
CA GLY A 131 -8.71 -7.54 15.38
C GLY A 131 -10.19 -7.75 15.74
N ALA A 132 -10.64 -7.03 16.79
CA ALA A 132 -11.99 -7.13 17.34
C ALA A 132 -13.06 -6.54 16.40
N THR A 133 -12.70 -5.47 15.66
CA THR A 133 -13.47 -4.98 14.53
C THR A 133 -12.84 -5.56 13.26
N PRO A 134 -13.56 -6.36 12.45
CA PRO A 134 -13.02 -6.87 11.20
C PRO A 134 -12.56 -5.74 10.28
N ARG A 135 -11.31 -5.85 9.83
CA ARG A 135 -10.61 -4.85 9.01
C ARG A 135 -9.89 -5.53 7.87
N SER A 136 -9.55 -4.77 6.84
CA SER A 136 -8.89 -5.33 5.66
C SER A 136 -7.56 -6.04 6.01
N TYR A 137 -7.32 -7.14 5.31
CA TYR A 137 -6.01 -7.79 5.27
C TYR A 137 -4.99 -6.98 4.45
N LEU A 138 -5.44 -6.10 3.55
CA LEU A 138 -4.57 -5.13 2.90
C LEU A 138 -4.44 -3.88 3.77
N LYS A 139 -3.22 -3.57 4.23
CA LYS A 139 -2.99 -2.47 5.18
C LYS A 139 -1.83 -1.60 4.73
N ALA A 140 -1.81 -0.37 5.21
CA ALA A 140 -0.71 0.55 4.92
C ALA A 140 -0.35 1.43 6.11
N ASN A 141 0.84 2.02 6.01
CA ASN A 141 1.30 3.07 6.90
C ASN A 141 1.90 4.17 6.03
N TRP A 142 1.23 5.33 6.00
CA TRP A 142 1.70 6.51 5.27
C TRP A 142 2.23 7.52 6.27
N PHE A 143 3.29 8.22 5.87
CA PHE A 143 3.99 9.13 6.75
C PHE A 143 4.20 10.50 6.10
N GLY A 144 4.29 11.51 6.94
CA GLY A 144 4.42 12.90 6.53
C GLY A 144 3.11 13.53 6.05
N ASN A 145 3.24 14.80 5.68
CA ASN A 145 2.14 15.72 5.32
C ASN A 145 2.08 16.04 3.81
N GLY A 146 2.76 15.25 2.97
CA GLY A 146 2.81 15.47 1.52
C GLY A 146 3.68 16.64 1.06
N THR A 147 4.58 17.19 1.91
CA THR A 147 5.52 18.27 1.54
C THR A 147 6.97 17.81 1.29
N SER A 148 7.16 16.59 0.77
CA SER A 148 8.44 15.93 0.43
C SER A 148 9.28 15.62 1.65
N GLN A 149 9.05 14.44 2.19
CA GLN A 149 9.77 13.94 3.35
C GLN A 149 10.13 12.48 3.07
N VAL A 150 11.15 12.28 2.23
CA VAL A 150 11.81 10.97 2.10
C VAL A 150 12.25 10.58 3.51
N PRO A 151 11.78 9.47 4.08
CA PRO A 151 12.19 9.11 5.41
C PRO A 151 13.66 8.74 5.42
N ALA A 152 14.33 9.08 6.50
CA ALA A 152 15.74 8.73 6.67
C ALA A 152 15.92 7.25 7.08
N ALA A 153 14.99 6.71 7.88
CA ALA A 153 15.02 5.33 8.34
C ALA A 153 13.64 4.87 8.86
N ALA A 154 13.45 3.56 8.93
CA ALA A 154 12.36 2.96 9.70
C ALA A 154 12.58 3.16 11.20
N PRO A 155 11.51 3.32 12.00
CA PRO A 155 11.62 3.48 13.44
C PRO A 155 12.05 2.14 14.07
N PRO A 156 12.75 2.18 15.23
CA PRO A 156 13.09 0.96 15.98
C PRO A 156 11.86 0.15 16.40
N ALA A 157 10.76 0.83 16.71
CA ALA A 157 9.45 0.23 16.95
C ALA A 157 8.67 0.19 15.63
N ALA A 158 8.91 -0.87 14.88
CA ALA A 158 8.11 -1.25 13.73
C ALA A 158 6.60 -1.12 14.02
N PRO A 159 5.77 -0.68 13.05
CA PRO A 159 4.33 -0.67 13.21
C PRO A 159 3.82 -2.07 13.57
N ALA A 160 2.97 -2.15 14.59
CA ALA A 160 2.37 -3.42 14.96
C ALA A 160 1.43 -3.92 13.86
N ILE A 161 1.38 -5.25 13.71
CA ILE A 161 0.50 -6.00 12.78
C ILE A 161 -0.99 -5.75 13.07
N THR A 162 -1.30 -5.22 14.25
CA THR A 162 -2.64 -4.79 14.64
C THR A 162 -3.11 -3.61 13.81
N ASP A 163 -4.42 -3.40 13.85
CA ASP A 163 -5.05 -2.32 13.12
C ASP A 163 -5.28 -1.08 13.97
N GLY A 164 -4.84 0.05 13.43
CA GLY A 164 -5.30 1.37 13.83
C GLY A 164 -6.66 1.68 13.21
N ALA A 165 -7.37 2.63 13.82
CA ALA A 165 -8.58 3.18 13.22
C ALA A 165 -8.26 4.05 11.98
N ASN A 166 -9.31 4.38 11.21
CA ASN A 166 -9.26 5.46 10.23
C ASN A 166 -8.60 6.69 10.85
N GLY A 167 -7.64 7.28 10.13
CA GLY A 167 -6.87 8.39 10.67
C GLY A 167 -6.00 9.04 9.62
N ALA A 168 -5.59 10.26 9.91
CA ALA A 168 -4.57 10.91 9.10
C ALA A 168 -3.23 10.18 9.23
N ALA A 169 -2.40 10.26 8.20
CA ALA A 169 -0.96 10.08 8.34
C ALA A 169 -0.45 10.98 9.46
N THR A 170 0.79 10.79 9.90
CA THR A 170 1.38 11.67 10.91
C THR A 170 1.96 12.94 10.27
N THR A 171 1.90 14.07 10.99
CA THR A 171 2.23 15.41 10.45
C THR A 171 3.72 15.70 10.28
N ALA A 172 4.60 14.97 10.97
CA ALA A 172 6.05 15.23 10.96
C ALA A 172 6.81 14.31 10.00
N SER A 173 7.93 14.81 9.48
CA SER A 173 8.92 14.00 8.73
C SER A 173 9.39 12.88 9.62
N ASN A 174 9.22 11.64 9.16
CA ASN A 174 9.57 10.43 9.92
C ASN A 174 8.70 10.18 11.16
N ALA A 175 7.54 10.82 11.31
CA ALA A 175 6.55 10.28 12.22
C ALA A 175 5.90 9.06 11.55
N TRP A 176 5.76 7.99 12.32
CA TRP A 176 5.19 6.73 11.88
C TRP A 176 3.95 6.47 12.71
N LEU A 177 2.92 5.89 12.11
CA LEU A 177 1.85 5.32 12.90
C LEU A 177 2.38 4.09 13.65
N THR A 178 1.96 3.94 14.90
CA THR A 178 2.36 2.81 15.76
C THR A 178 1.75 1.48 15.32
N THR A 179 0.70 1.53 14.50
CA THR A 179 -0.01 0.37 13.94
C THR A 179 -0.24 0.60 12.45
N TYR A 180 -0.37 -0.48 11.68
CA TYR A 180 -0.88 -0.34 10.31
C TYR A 180 -2.34 0.14 10.33
N GLN A 181 -2.75 0.82 9.28
CA GLN A 181 -4.14 1.20 9.04
C GLN A 181 -4.74 0.36 7.92
N ALA A 182 -5.99 -0.05 8.12
CA ALA A 182 -6.76 -0.78 7.13
C ALA A 182 -7.09 0.08 5.90
N LEU A 183 -7.05 -0.52 4.72
CA LEU A 183 -7.51 0.07 3.46
C LEU A 183 -8.81 -0.61 3.05
N GLN A 184 -9.95 0.02 3.39
CA GLN A 184 -11.26 -0.63 3.33
C GLN A 184 -12.32 0.30 2.72
N GLY A 185 -12.04 0.82 1.52
CA GLY A 185 -12.90 1.74 0.81
C GLY A 185 -13.19 3.01 1.61
N ASP A 186 -14.47 3.28 1.86
CA ASP A 186 -14.92 4.42 2.66
C ASP A 186 -15.01 4.11 4.16
N ASN A 187 -14.84 2.84 4.56
CA ASN A 187 -14.89 2.44 5.96
C ASN A 187 -13.61 2.78 6.72
N ASP A 188 -12.46 2.54 6.09
CA ASP A 188 -11.13 2.86 6.62
C ASP A 188 -10.22 3.34 5.49
N PHE A 189 -9.49 4.41 5.77
CA PHE A 189 -8.61 5.06 4.82
C PHE A 189 -7.49 5.81 5.56
N ILE A 190 -6.54 6.32 4.80
CA ILE A 190 -5.40 7.07 5.32
C ILE A 190 -5.38 8.42 4.63
N ALA A 191 -5.66 9.49 5.36
CA ALA A 191 -5.66 10.83 4.82
C ALA A 191 -4.28 11.49 4.95
N CYS A 192 -3.84 12.24 3.95
CA CYS A 192 -2.74 13.17 4.16
C CYS A 192 -3.15 14.18 5.24
N THR A 193 -2.22 14.63 6.08
CA THR A 193 -2.57 15.52 7.21
C THR A 193 -2.97 16.92 6.81
N ALA A 194 -2.54 17.34 5.63
CA ALA A 194 -2.77 18.67 5.09
C ALA A 194 -2.95 18.58 3.58
N THR A 195 -3.63 19.58 3.01
CA THR A 195 -3.66 19.75 1.55
C THR A 195 -2.26 20.14 1.09
N PRO A 196 -1.63 19.39 0.17
CA PRO A 196 -0.33 19.78 -0.35
C PRO A 196 -0.39 21.19 -0.99
N PRO A 197 0.67 22.01 -0.89
CA PRO A 197 0.66 23.35 -1.45
C PRO A 197 0.34 23.33 -2.96
N ALA A 198 -0.41 24.33 -3.40
CA ALA A 198 -0.85 24.42 -4.80
C ALA A 198 0.36 24.43 -5.76
N ARG A 199 0.21 23.73 -6.90
CA ARG A 199 1.22 23.66 -7.97
C ARG A 199 2.61 23.23 -7.48
N THR A 200 2.65 22.26 -6.56
CA THR A 200 3.91 21.65 -6.12
C THR A 200 4.01 20.23 -6.61
N SER A 201 5.16 19.88 -7.19
CA SER A 201 5.52 18.48 -7.39
C SER A 201 5.90 17.88 -6.06
N ASN A 202 5.41 16.68 -5.77
CA ASN A 202 5.74 16.04 -4.51
C ASN A 202 5.63 14.52 -4.54
N GLN A 203 6.18 13.92 -3.49
CA GLN A 203 6.10 12.51 -3.18
C GLN A 203 5.52 12.32 -1.78
N TRP A 204 4.52 11.47 -1.66
CA TRP A 204 4.02 10.98 -0.39
C TRP A 204 4.36 9.50 -0.29
N TYR A 205 5.10 9.13 0.74
CA TYR A 205 5.74 7.83 0.85
C TYR A 205 5.02 6.97 1.91
N GLY A 206 5.07 5.67 1.71
CA GLY A 206 4.36 4.73 2.57
C GLY A 206 4.92 3.31 2.51
N MET A 207 4.31 2.48 3.34
CA MET A 207 4.43 1.03 3.32
C MET A 207 3.07 0.43 3.02
N LEU A 208 3.05 -0.55 2.12
CA LEU A 208 1.87 -1.34 1.78
C LEU A 208 2.18 -2.80 2.11
N ALA A 209 1.31 -3.44 2.89
CA ALA A 209 1.51 -4.79 3.36
C ALA A 209 0.22 -5.61 3.18
N LEU A 210 0.37 -6.79 2.57
CA LEU A 210 -0.68 -7.80 2.54
C LEU A 210 -0.52 -8.72 3.75
N PHE A 211 -1.55 -8.78 4.56
CA PHE A 211 -1.67 -9.74 5.65
C PHE A 211 -2.47 -10.95 5.15
N ALA A 212 -2.23 -12.11 5.74
CA ALA A 212 -3.03 -13.30 5.53
C ALA A 212 -3.26 -13.98 6.88
N GLY A 213 -4.37 -14.69 7.01
CA GLY A 213 -4.75 -15.36 8.25
C GLY A 213 -5.60 -16.61 7.99
N PRO A 214 -5.82 -17.42 9.02
CA PRO A 214 -6.56 -18.68 8.93
C PRO A 214 -8.05 -18.49 8.57
N ASN A 215 -8.60 -17.29 8.71
CA ASN A 215 -10.00 -16.99 8.41
C ASN A 215 -10.19 -16.19 7.10
N LEU A 216 -9.13 -15.94 6.33
CA LEU A 216 -9.22 -15.35 4.99
C LEU A 216 -9.79 -16.38 4.01
N ASN A 217 -10.90 -16.05 3.34
CA ASN A 217 -11.53 -16.93 2.37
C ASN A 217 -10.59 -17.20 1.17
N PRO A 218 -10.33 -18.46 0.79
CA PRO A 218 -9.50 -18.77 -0.37
C PRO A 218 -10.21 -18.39 -1.68
N MET A 219 -9.68 -17.40 -2.40
CA MET A 219 -10.11 -17.02 -3.75
C MET A 219 -9.07 -16.11 -4.41
N THR A 220 -9.26 -15.82 -5.69
CA THR A 220 -8.51 -14.76 -6.38
C THR A 220 -9.04 -13.40 -5.97
N TYR A 221 -8.16 -12.54 -5.46
CA TYR A 221 -8.48 -11.15 -5.13
C TYR A 221 -7.71 -10.19 -6.03
N THR A 222 -8.41 -9.22 -6.59
CA THR A 222 -7.85 -8.16 -7.45
C THR A 222 -8.23 -6.77 -6.94
N PRO A 223 -7.82 -6.40 -5.72
CA PRO A 223 -8.13 -5.08 -5.17
C PRO A 223 -7.43 -3.97 -5.96
N VAL A 224 -7.98 -2.77 -5.90
CA VAL A 224 -7.41 -1.56 -6.49
C VAL A 224 -7.01 -0.59 -5.39
N VAL A 225 -5.72 -0.32 -5.25
CA VAL A 225 -5.19 0.73 -4.37
C VAL A 225 -5.44 2.09 -5.02
N THR A 226 -6.10 3.00 -4.31
CA THR A 226 -6.64 4.23 -4.87
C THR A 226 -6.17 5.45 -4.08
N LEU A 227 -5.75 6.50 -4.78
CA LEU A 227 -5.65 7.86 -4.25
C LEU A 227 -6.93 8.63 -4.59
N LYS A 228 -7.77 8.87 -3.59
CA LYS A 228 -8.95 9.75 -3.70
C LYS A 228 -8.52 11.19 -3.47
N TYR A 229 -8.86 12.08 -4.39
CA TYR A 229 -8.59 13.50 -4.24
C TYR A 229 -9.63 14.34 -4.96
N THR A 230 -9.74 15.60 -4.55
CA THR A 230 -10.45 16.64 -5.28
C THR A 230 -9.42 17.59 -5.87
N TRP A 231 -9.68 18.12 -7.06
CA TRP A 231 -8.83 19.14 -7.69
C TRP A 231 -9.56 20.48 -7.71
N ALA A 232 -8.81 21.55 -7.42
CA ALA A 232 -9.32 22.91 -7.49
C ALA A 232 -9.23 23.42 -8.92
#